data_AF-A0AAW3I7M6-F1
#
_entry.id   AF-A0AAW3I7M6-F1
#
_cell.length_a   1.000
_cell.length_b   1.000
_cell.length_c   1.000
_cell.angle_alpha   90.00
_cell.angle_beta   90.00
_cell.angle_gamma   90.00
#
_symmetry.space_group_name_H-M   'P 1'
#
loop_
_entity.id
_entity.type
_entity.pdbx_description
1 polymer ?
#
loop_
_entity_poly.entity_id
_entity_poly.type
_entity_poly.pdbx_seq_one_letter_code
_entity_poly.pdbx_strand_id
1 'polypeptide(L)' 'MPRTFLVTGASKGIGLALSVRLAAGGHHVIGLADEIAAVISFLLSDDAAFMTGQTLHADGGASLGRALF' A
#
# COMPACT_ATOMS: atom_id res chain seq x y z
N MET A 1 -23.78 -0.18 8.19
CA MET A 1 -23.10 -1.39 7.68
C MET A 1 -21.70 -1.01 7.21
N PRO A 2 -20.64 -1.73 7.61
CA PRO A 2 -19.30 -1.52 7.12
C PRO A 2 -19.24 -1.70 5.59
N ARG A 3 -18.50 -0.84 4.89
CA ARG A 3 -18.25 -0.93 3.44
C ARG A 3 -16.74 -0.88 3.20
N THR A 4 -16.30 -1.43 2.08
CA THR A 4 -14.90 -1.39 1.65
C THR A 4 -14.68 -0.27 0.64
N PHE A 5 -13.64 0.52 0.83
CA PHE A 5 -13.25 1.64 -0.02
C PHE A 5 -11.81 1.45 -0.52
N LEU A 6 -11.57 1.67 -1.81
CA LEU A 6 -10.24 1.75 -2.39
C LEU A 6 -9.82 3.23 -2.49
N VAL A 7 -8.65 3.58 -1.95
CA VAL A 7 -8.11 4.95 -2.00
C VAL A 7 -6.74 4.93 -2.65
N THR A 8 -6.59 5.53 -3.83
CA THR A 8 -5.38 5.41 -4.66
C THR A 8 -4.23 6.37 -4.31
N GLY A 9 -4.48 7.33 -3.42
CA GLY A 9 -3.48 8.28 -2.91
C GLY A 9 -3.47 8.28 -1.39
N ALA A 10 -3.47 7.10 -0.77
CA ALA A 10 -3.69 6.96 0.68
C ALA A 10 -2.51 7.45 1.54
N SER A 11 -1.32 7.65 0.96
CA SER A 11 -0.13 8.04 1.72
C SER A 11 -0.06 9.52 2.13
N LYS A 12 -0.80 10.43 1.46
CA LYS A 12 -0.73 11.88 1.75
C LYS A 12 -1.96 12.67 1.30
N GLY A 13 -2.05 13.93 1.75
CA GLY A 13 -3.07 14.89 1.32
C GLY A 13 -4.51 14.43 1.58
N ILE A 14 -5.39 14.67 0.59
CA ILE A 14 -6.83 14.36 0.68
C ILE A 14 -7.07 12.85 0.84
N GLY A 15 -6.30 12.01 0.14
CA GLY A 15 -6.48 10.55 0.20
C GLY A 15 -6.16 9.98 1.57
N LEU A 16 -5.10 10.46 2.23
CA LEU A 16 -4.81 10.12 3.62
C LEU A 16 -5.94 10.58 4.56
N ALA A 17 -6.37 11.84 4.43
CA ALA A 17 -7.44 12.39 5.26
C ALA A 17 -8.77 11.61 5.10
N LEU A 18 -9.11 11.23 3.87
CA LEU A 18 -10.29 10.42 3.56
C LEU A 18 -10.16 9.01 4.16
N SER A 19 -8.99 8.38 4.02
CA SER A 19 -8.72 7.05 4.58
C SER A 19 -8.90 7.03 6.10
N VAL A 20 -8.34 8.03 6.79
CA VAL A 20 -8.52 8.19 8.24
C VAL A 20 -9.99 8.38 8.61
N ARG A 21 -10.71 9.25 7.89
CA ARG A 21 -12.12 9.54 8.18
C ARG A 21 -13.03 8.33 7.95
N LEU A 22 -12.81 7.56 6.89
CA LEU A 22 -13.56 6.35 6.58
C LEU A 22 -13.27 5.25 7.60
N ALA A 23 -12.00 5.05 7.97
CA ALA A 23 -11.61 4.09 9.01
C ALA A 23 -12.23 4.43 10.37
N ALA A 24 -12.19 5.71 10.77
CA ALA A 24 -12.83 6.19 12.00
C ALA A 24 -14.37 6.00 12.00
N GLY A 25 -15.00 6.01 10.81
CA GLY A 25 -16.42 5.68 10.63
C GLY A 25 -16.74 4.18 10.68
N GLY A 26 -15.75 3.31 10.91
CA GLY A 26 -15.92 1.85 10.94
C GLY A 26 -15.98 1.20 9.57
N HIS A 27 -15.46 1.85 8.53
CA HIS A 27 -15.32 1.29 7.20
C HIS A 27 -13.94 0.64 6.99
N HIS A 28 -13.87 -0.31 6.05
CA HIS A 28 -12.61 -0.92 5.67
C HIS A 28 -11.99 -0.11 4.53
N VAL A 29 -10.73 0.31 4.67
CA VAL A 29 -10.03 1.10 3.65
C VAL A 29 -8.83 0.32 3.14
N ILE A 30 -8.78 0.12 1.83
CA ILE A 30 -7.62 -0.42 1.12
C ILE A 30 -6.92 0.78 0.47
N GLY A 31 -5.71 1.10 0.96
CA GLY A 31 -4.90 2.18 0.39
C GLY A 31 -4.00 1.65 -0.72
N LEU A 32 -4.05 2.25 -1.90
CA LEU A 32 -2.94 2.25 -2.84
C LEU A 32 -2.05 3.42 -2.44
N ALA A 33 -0.88 3.12 -1.89
CA ALA A 33 0.13 4.12 -1.58
C ALA A 33 1.03 4.32 -2.80
N ASP A 34 1.50 5.55 -3.05
CA ASP A 34 2.43 5.84 -4.16
C ASP A 34 3.67 4.93 -4.12
N GLU A 35 4.09 4.52 -2.92
CA GLU A 35 5.19 3.57 -2.71
C GLU A 35 4.90 2.20 -3.32
N ILE A 36 3.66 1.70 -3.22
CA ILE A 36 3.24 0.44 -3.86
C ILE A 36 3.19 0.60 -5.37
N ALA A 37 2.68 1.73 -5.86
CA ALA A 37 2.65 2.01 -7.30
C ALA A 37 4.06 2.06 -7.90
N ALA A 38 5.03 2.64 -7.18
CA ALA A 38 6.42 2.63 -7.59
C ALA A 38 7.01 1.22 -7.68
N VAL A 39 6.73 0.35 -6.68
CA VAL A 39 7.16 -1.06 -6.72
C VAL A 39 6.54 -1.81 -7.91
N ILE A 40 5.25 -1.60 -8.18
CA ILE A 40 4.58 -2.20 -9.35
C ILE A 40 5.21 -1.68 -10.64
N SER A 41 5.45 -0.37 -10.74
CA SER A 41 6.07 0.24 -11.93
C SER A 41 7.46 -0.34 -12.20
N PHE A 42 8.25 -0.60 -11.15
CA PHE A 42 9.54 -1.28 -11.31
C PHE A 42 9.38 -2.71 -11.80
N LEU A 43 8.48 -3.50 -11.22
CA LEU A 43 8.25 -4.89 -11.63
C LEU A 43 7.73 -5.02 -13.07
N LEU A 44 7.10 -3.99 -13.61
CA LEU A 44 6.64 -3.92 -15.00
C LEU A 44 7.70 -3.39 -15.98
N SER A 45 8.86 -2.96 -15.49
CA SER A 45 9.95 -2.42 -16.31
C SER A 45 10.95 -3.48 -16.76
N ASP A 46 11.74 -3.15 -17.80
CA ASP A 46 12.81 -4.03 -18.30
C ASP A 46 13.90 -4.32 -17.25
N ASP A 47 14.08 -3.44 -16.27
CA ASP A 47 15.04 -3.62 -15.18
C ASP A 47 14.68 -4.82 -14.28
N ALA A 48 13.41 -5.24 -14.28
CA ALA A 48 12.93 -6.41 -13.54
C ALA A 48 12.85 -7.68 -14.40
N ALA A 49 13.40 -7.69 -15.63
CA ALA A 49 13.20 -8.79 -16.60
C ALA A 49 13.61 -10.19 -16.12
N PHE A 50 14.48 -10.29 -15.11
CA PHE A 50 14.91 -11.57 -14.52
C PHE A 50 14.17 -11.96 -13.24
N MET A 51 13.18 -11.17 -12.80
CA MET A 51 12.39 -11.41 -11.59
C MET A 51 11.06 -12.07 -11.94
N THR A 52 10.87 -13.32 -11.51
CA THR A 52 9.60 -14.04 -11.71
C THR A 52 9.32 -15.00 -10.56
N GLY A 53 8.03 -15.31 -10.33
CA GLY A 53 7.58 -16.22 -9.28
C GLY A 53 7.82 -15.74 -7.84
N GLN A 54 8.10 -14.46 -7.64
CA GLN A 54 8.42 -13.90 -6.33
C GLN A 54 7.21 -13.22 -5.68
N THR A 55 7.11 -13.34 -4.36
CA THR A 55 6.23 -12.51 -3.52
C THR A 55 7.05 -11.41 -2.88
N LEU A 56 6.79 -10.16 -3.23
CA LEU A 56 7.50 -9.00 -2.69
C LEU A 56 6.65 -8.28 -1.64
N HIS A 57 7.21 -8.07 -0.44
CA HIS A 57 6.58 -7.28 0.62
C HIS A 57 7.07 -5.83 0.53
N ALA A 58 6.15 -4.90 0.27
CA ALA A 58 6.40 -3.46 0.23
C ALA A 58 5.66 -2.79 1.40
N ASP A 59 6.12 -3.05 2.62
CA ASP A 59 5.39 -2.74 3.86
C ASP A 59 6.24 -1.98 4.91
N GLY A 60 7.36 -1.40 4.49
CA GLY A 60 8.29 -0.71 5.39
C GLY A 60 8.96 -1.64 6.42
N GLY A 61 8.98 -2.96 6.18
CA GLY A 61 9.59 -3.96 7.07
C GLY A 61 8.63 -4.56 8.10
N ALA A 62 7.33 -4.28 8.03
CA ALA A 62 6.35 -4.80 8.98
C ALA A 62 6.30 -6.34 9.04
N SER A 63 6.51 -7.02 7.90
CA SER A 63 6.57 -8.48 7.81
C SER A 63 7.78 -9.11 8.50
N LEU A 64 8.78 -8.31 8.88
CA LEU A 64 9.96 -8.77 9.63
C LEU A 64 9.72 -8.79 11.16
N GLY A 65 8.56 -8.31 11.63
CA GLY A 65 8.25 -8.15 13.05
C GLY A 65 8.72 -6.81 13.63
N ARG A 66 8.65 -6.65 14.97
CA ARG A 66 9.13 -5.44 15.64
C ARG A 66 10.65 -5.34 15.45
N ALA A 67 11.09 -4.49 14.54
CA ALA A 67 12.50 -4.17 14.39
C ALA A 67 13.08 -3.75 15.75
N LEU A 68 14.23 -4.33 16.12
CA LEU A 68 14.92 -4.06 17.39
C LEU A 68 15.70 -2.73 17.39
N PHE A 69 15.26 -1.75 16.60
CA PHE A 69 15.82 -0.40 16.57
C PHE A 69 14.70 0.61 16.75
#